data_AF-A0A7W1ZWA9-F1
#
_entry.id   AF-A0A7W1ZWA9-F1
#
_cell.length_a   1.000
_cell.length_b   1.000
_cell.length_c   1.000
_cell.angle_alpha   90.00
_cell.angle_beta   90.00
_cell.angle_gamma   90.00
#
_symmetry.space_group_name_H-M   'P 1'
#
loop_
_entity.id
_entity.type
_entity.pdbx_description
1 polymer ?
#
loop_
_entity_poly.entity_id
_entity_poly.type
_entity_poly.pdbx_seq_one_letter_code
_entity_poly.pdbx_strand_id
1 'polypeptide(L)' 'QHGSWNSSALVGYRVGFVPFKNGRPTGSIETFLGGFIADSTDKKVYGRPVGIAFTKNETMLVADDASNIIWQVQVIK' A
#
# COMPACT_ATOMS: atom_id res chain seq x y z
N GLN A 1 -1.19 4.21 1.43
CA GLN A 1 -0.98 4.81 2.77
C GLN A 1 0.53 4.93 2.97
N HIS A 2 1.07 6.12 2.82
CA HIS A 2 2.51 6.37 2.76
C HIS A 2 3.25 5.93 4.04
N GLY A 3 2.65 6.14 5.21
CA GLY A 3 3.23 5.74 6.50
C GLY A 3 3.32 6.91 7.48
N SER A 4 3.23 6.60 8.76
CA SER A 4 3.30 7.58 9.85
C SER A 4 4.71 8.16 9.98
N TRP A 5 4.82 9.49 10.12
CA TRP A 5 6.06 10.18 10.49
C TRP A 5 6.10 10.57 11.98
N ASN A 6 4.94 10.86 12.58
CA ASN A 6 4.82 11.33 13.96
C ASN A 6 3.89 10.41 14.78
N SER A 7 4.31 9.16 14.97
CA SER A 7 3.60 8.17 15.79
C SER A 7 4.59 7.34 16.59
N SER A 8 4.19 6.93 17.80
CA SER A 8 4.99 6.04 18.64
C SER A 8 5.14 4.66 18.01
N ALA A 9 4.07 4.13 17.40
CA ALA A 9 4.06 2.90 16.61
C ALA A 9 3.95 3.21 15.10
N LEU A 10 4.54 2.37 14.25
CA LEU A 10 4.38 2.48 12.80
C LEU A 10 2.93 2.21 12.39
N VAL A 11 2.32 3.14 11.66
CA VAL A 11 0.96 3.01 11.12
C VAL A 11 0.98 3.31 9.62
N GLY A 12 0.24 2.52 8.84
CA GLY A 12 0.17 2.66 7.39
C GLY A 12 1.15 1.70 6.71
N TYR A 13 2.01 2.22 5.83
CA TYR A 13 2.98 1.43 5.07
C TYR A 13 2.31 0.29 4.28
N ARG A 14 1.22 0.63 3.58
CA ARG A 14 0.41 -0.33 2.81
C ARG A 14 -0.45 0.34 1.75
N VAL A 15 -0.90 -0.43 0.77
CA VAL A 15 -2.04 -0.09 -0.09
C VAL A 15 -3.30 -0.70 0.53
N GLY A 16 -4.31 0.15 0.75
CA GLY A 16 -5.59 -0.26 1.30
C GLY A 16 -6.66 -0.38 0.21
N PHE A 17 -7.58 -1.32 0.38
CA PHE A 17 -8.77 -1.48 -0.43
C PHE A 17 -10.02 -1.18 0.41
N VAL A 18 -11.02 -0.56 -0.19
CA VAL A 18 -12.33 -0.33 0.44
C VAL A 18 -13.38 -0.90 -0.52
N PRO A 19 -14.25 -1.82 -0.09
CA PRO A 19 -15.32 -2.32 -0.94
C PRO A 19 -16.41 -1.25 -1.12
N PHE A 20 -16.92 -1.14 -2.35
CA PHE A 20 -17.99 -0.21 -2.71
C PHE A 20 -19.19 -0.94 -3.31
N LYS A 21 -20.40 -0.45 -3.00
CA LYS A 21 -21.66 -0.83 -3.64
C LYS A 21 -22.51 0.41 -3.85
N ASN A 22 -23.05 0.57 -5.05
CA ASN A 22 -23.91 1.72 -5.41
C ASN A 22 -23.27 3.08 -5.08
N GLY A 23 -21.98 3.22 -5.36
CA GLY A 23 -21.22 4.45 -5.11
C GLY A 23 -20.91 4.76 -3.65
N ARG A 24 -21.17 3.84 -2.71
CA ARG A 24 -20.89 4.02 -1.29
C ARG A 24 -19.96 2.92 -0.75
N PRO A 25 -19.04 3.25 0.19
CA PRO A 25 -18.28 2.25 0.93
C PRO A 25 -19.23 1.31 1.68
N THR A 26 -18.94 0.01 1.66
CA THR A 26 -19.75 -1.00 2.36
C THR A 26 -19.02 -1.70 3.50
N GLY A 27 -17.74 -1.40 3.70
CA GLY A 27 -16.91 -2.09 4.69
C GLY A 27 -15.71 -1.27 5.11
N SER A 28 -14.95 -1.84 6.03
CA SER A 28 -13.70 -1.28 6.54
C SER A 28 -12.61 -1.31 5.46
N ILE A 29 -11.56 -0.51 5.66
CA ILE A 29 -10.34 -0.61 4.85
C ILE A 29 -9.67 -1.95 5.12
N GLU A 30 -9.43 -2.70 4.05
CA GLU A 30 -8.70 -3.96 4.04
C GLU A 30 -7.27 -3.74 3.51
N THR A 31 -6.32 -4.56 3.97
CA THR A 31 -4.96 -4.53 3.42
C THR A 31 -4.95 -5.23 2.07
N PHE A 32 -4.65 -4.50 1.00
CA PHE A 32 -4.47 -5.07 -0.34
C PHE A 32 -3.01 -5.45 -0.61
N LEU A 33 -2.08 -4.54 -0.31
CA LEU A 33 -0.64 -4.78 -0.40
C LEU A 33 0.02 -4.29 0.88
N GLY A 34 0.60 -5.21 1.65
CA GLY A 34 1.37 -4.93 2.86
C GLY A 34 2.82 -5.35 2.73
N GLY A 35 3.49 -5.58 3.87
CA GLY A 35 4.87 -6.09 3.90
C GLY A 35 5.96 -5.03 3.77
N PHE A 36 5.61 -3.73 3.76
CA PHE A 36 6.60 -2.65 3.69
C PHE A 36 7.29 -2.35 5.03
N ILE A 37 6.80 -2.87 6.15
CA ILE A 37 7.46 -2.73 7.47
C ILE A 37 8.43 -3.90 7.61
N ALA A 38 9.71 -3.58 7.79
CA ALA A 38 10.78 -4.56 7.98
C ALA A 38 10.92 -4.97 9.45
N ASP A 39 10.89 -3.97 10.33
CA ASP A 39 10.97 -4.15 11.78
C ASP A 39 10.16 -3.05 12.47
N SER A 40 9.15 -3.45 13.25
CA SER A 40 8.30 -2.51 13.97
C SER A 40 8.96 -1.94 15.23
N THR A 41 9.91 -2.64 15.84
CA THR A 41 10.63 -2.24 17.06
C THR A 41 11.66 -1.16 16.71
N ASP A 42 12.48 -1.43 15.70
CA ASP A 42 13.50 -0.49 15.22
C ASP A 42 12.94 0.57 14.25
N LYS A 43 11.63 0.54 14.00
CA LYS A 43 10.93 1.41 13.04
C LYS A 43 11.54 1.39 11.63
N LYS A 44 12.06 0.23 11.20
CA LYS A 44 12.65 0.04 9.87
C LYS A 44 11.58 -0.34 8.84
N VAL A 45 11.69 0.22 7.65
CA VAL A 45 10.75 -0.01 6.55
C VAL A 45 11.51 -0.31 5.26
N TYR A 46 10.95 -1.20 4.45
CA TYR A 46 11.44 -1.48 3.10
C TYR A 46 10.99 -0.42 2.09
N GLY A 47 9.86 0.24 2.36
CA GLY A 47 9.25 1.15 1.38
C GLY A 47 8.11 2.01 1.94
N ARG A 48 7.73 3.03 1.18
CA ARG A 48 6.71 4.03 1.49
C ARG A 48 5.82 4.25 0.26
N PRO A 49 4.67 3.56 0.17
CA PRO A 49 3.84 3.60 -1.04
C PRO A 49 3.14 4.96 -1.21
N VAL A 50 3.30 5.58 -2.38
CA VAL A 50 2.80 6.94 -2.70
C VAL A 50 1.60 6.91 -3.63
N GLY A 51 1.82 6.49 -4.88
CA GLY A 51 0.83 6.56 -5.96
C GLY A 51 0.51 5.19 -6.53
N ILE A 52 -0.70 5.05 -7.08
CA ILE A 52 -1.13 3.85 -7.80
C ILE A 52 -1.64 4.20 -9.19
N ALA A 53 -1.41 3.32 -10.15
CA ALA A 53 -1.97 3.41 -11.49
C ALA A 53 -2.25 2.00 -12.03
N PHE A 54 -3.27 1.86 -12.87
CA PHE A 54 -3.53 0.61 -13.57
C PHE A 54 -2.97 0.66 -14.99
N THR A 55 -2.34 -0.43 -15.40
CA THR A 55 -1.86 -0.61 -16.77
C THR A 55 -3.00 -1.07 -17.69
N LYS A 56 -2.78 -0.98 -19.00
CA LYS A 56 -3.72 -1.54 -20.00
C LYS A 56 -3.90 -3.05 -19.89
N ASN A 57 -2.96 -3.74 -19.26
CA ASN A 57 -2.99 -5.20 -19.06
C ASN A 57 -3.58 -5.57 -17.69
N GLU A 58 -4.36 -4.68 -17.08
CA GLU A 58 -5.07 -4.87 -15.81
C GLU A 58 -4.16 -5.19 -14.61
N THR A 59 -2.88 -4.80 -14.68
CA THR A 59 -1.95 -4.87 -13.54
C THR A 59 -1.90 -3.53 -12.81
N MET A 60 -1.61 -3.55 -11.52
CA MET A 60 -1.49 -2.35 -10.71
C MET A 60 -0.01 -2.00 -10.50
N LEU A 61 0.36 -0.75 -10.78
CA LEU A 61 1.64 -0.17 -10.42
C LEU A 61 1.52 0.56 -9.08
N VAL A 62 2.51 0.39 -8.21
CA VAL A 62 2.62 1.11 -6.94
C VAL A 62 3.99 1.79 -6.88
N ALA A 63 4.00 3.12 -6.77
CA ALA A 63 5.22 3.89 -6.60
C ALA A 63 5.65 3.90 -5.12
N ASP A 64 6.94 3.71 -4.87
CA ASP A 64 7.57 3.74 -3.55
C ASP A 64 8.78 4.69 -3.59
N ASP A 65 8.69 5.79 -2.85
CA ASP A 65 9.69 6.85 -2.88
C ASP A 65 10.89 6.61 -1.95
N ALA A 66 10.73 5.80 -0.91
CA ALA A 66 11.82 5.47 0.02
C ALA A 66 12.85 4.53 -0.62
N SER A 67 12.39 3.61 -1.47
CA SER A 67 13.26 2.64 -2.14
C SER A 67 13.56 2.99 -3.60
N ASN A 68 12.90 4.02 -4.15
CA ASN A 68 12.97 4.38 -5.58
C ASN A 68 12.57 3.20 -6.50
N ILE A 69 11.49 2.51 -6.15
CA ILE A 69 10.97 1.32 -6.85
C ILE A 69 9.54 1.59 -7.35
N ILE A 70 9.23 1.06 -8.53
CA ILE A 70 7.85 0.85 -8.98
C ILE A 70 7.53 -0.65 -8.90
N TRP A 71 6.58 -1.01 -8.03
CA TRP A 71 6.11 -2.38 -7.88
C TRP A 71 4.99 -2.66 -8.88
N GLN A 72 5.06 -3.78 -9.59
CA GLN A 72 3.94 -4.29 -10.40
C GLN A 72 3.25 -5.43 -9.63
N VAL A 73 1.96 -5.26 -9.35
CA VAL A 73 1.11 -6.24 -8.69
C VAL A 73 0.16 -6.82 -9.73
N GLN A 74 0.15 -8.15 -9.83
CA GLN A 74 -0.72 -8.89 -10.74
C GLN A 74 -1.19 -10.19 -10.10
N VAL A 75 -2.37 -10.64 -10.52
CA VAL A 75 -2.84 -11.99 -10.18
C VAL A 75 -2.04 -12.99 -11.00
N ILE A 76 -1.41 -13.96 -10.34
CA ILE A 76 -0.86 -15.14 -11.01
C ILE A 76 -2.03 -16.10 -11.20
N LYS A 77 -2.32 -16.46 -12.45
CA LYS A 77 -3.34 -17.44 -12.80
C LYS A 77 -2.79 -18.86 -12.66
#